data_AF-A0A381PZY3-F1
#
_entry.id   AF-A0A381PZY3-F1
#
_cell.length_a   1.000
_cell.length_b   1.000
_cell.length_c   1.000
_cell.angle_alpha   90.00
_cell.angle_beta   90.00
_cell.angle_gamma   90.00
#
_symmetry.space_group_name_H-M   'P 1'
#
loop_
_entity.id
_entity.type
_entity.pdbx_description
1 polymer ?
#
loop_
_entity_poly.entity_id
_entity_poly.type
_entity_poly.pdbx_seq_one_letter_code
_entity_poly.pdbx_strand_id
1 'polypeptide(L)'
;VNVAFTIRLSNLNKLEGPLVGEWEDRISAYIISSFTTDSDCLQESKHRVMTSRADDIFRVSWTLSCNQMLEEIKTNVFFDRDPTHSHIARYIYDSNLSTEKLFTTQTKTWNLKDIYSSKESSVNSSFKEYVLLGIKHISTGYDHLAFLFGLLLLNQRLKRLVLAITGFTLGHSLTLSLAVLDLVRPVNSFIEALIGFSIALLGLEFLIRHSKSNSTYVKNISYFLFLFLLLYFIFSGGSNSLGLVGLFVFSFCYLTLVSKNLSSFFSLFIASIFGLIHGFGFGGFLFEVGFSEDNILKTLFGFNLGVEIGQLMAMSLFILIIFGISKLDIKNKEYINPLLATFLVTLGTYWFVYRVI
;
A
#
# COMPACT_ATOMS: atom_id res chain seq x y z
N VAL A 1 21.61 -25.89 -10.46
CA VAL A 1 20.83 -25.02 -9.55
C VAL A 1 19.50 -25.67 -9.23
N ASN A 2 19.18 -25.81 -7.95
CA ASN A 2 17.92 -26.39 -7.51
C ASN A 2 16.91 -25.27 -7.27
N VAL A 3 15.77 -25.31 -7.94
CA VAL A 3 14.69 -24.34 -7.77
C VAL A 3 13.52 -25.02 -7.10
N ALA A 4 12.92 -24.35 -6.12
CA ALA A 4 11.70 -24.79 -5.47
C ALA A 4 10.72 -23.63 -5.36
N PHE A 5 9.52 -23.81 -5.88
CA PHE A 5 8.41 -22.90 -5.77
C PHE A 5 7.37 -23.48 -4.81
N THR A 6 6.88 -22.67 -3.87
CA THR A 6 5.91 -23.11 -2.86
C THR A 6 4.78 -22.10 -2.78
N ILE A 7 3.53 -22.57 -2.79
CA ILE A 7 2.32 -21.75 -2.65
C ILE A 7 1.31 -22.45 -1.75
N ARG A 8 0.49 -21.69 -1.01
CA ARG A 8 -0.60 -22.27 -0.22
C ARG A 8 -1.75 -22.73 -1.11
N LEU A 9 -2.35 -23.90 -0.84
CA LEU A 9 -3.49 -24.38 -1.65
C LEU A 9 -4.68 -23.41 -1.56
N SER A 10 -4.93 -22.86 -0.38
CA SER A 10 -5.96 -21.84 -0.16
C SER A 10 -5.82 -20.61 -1.08
N ASN A 11 -4.59 -20.13 -1.28
CA ASN A 11 -4.31 -19.02 -2.20
C ASN A 11 -4.39 -19.45 -3.66
N LEU A 12 -3.88 -20.64 -3.99
CA LEU A 12 -3.93 -21.19 -5.34
C LEU A 12 -5.38 -21.37 -5.83
N ASN A 13 -6.27 -21.83 -4.97
CA ASN A 13 -7.70 -22.01 -5.26
C ASN A 13 -8.43 -20.67 -5.48
N LYS A 14 -7.94 -19.56 -4.90
CA LYS A 14 -8.46 -18.20 -5.19
C LYS A 14 -8.00 -17.70 -6.57
N LEU A 15 -6.77 -18.04 -6.98
CA LEU A 15 -6.16 -17.56 -8.22
C LEU A 15 -6.62 -18.32 -9.47
N GLU A 16 -6.76 -19.64 -9.38
CA GLU A 16 -7.14 -20.51 -10.52
C GLU A 16 -8.59 -21.02 -10.44
N GLY A 17 -9.30 -20.73 -9.35
CA GLY A 17 -10.61 -21.30 -9.08
C GLY A 17 -10.52 -22.77 -8.63
N PRO A 18 -11.63 -23.54 -8.71
CA PRO A 18 -11.71 -24.87 -8.13
C PRO A 18 -10.68 -25.83 -8.73
N LEU A 19 -9.80 -26.36 -7.88
CA LEU A 19 -8.72 -27.29 -8.24
C LEU A 19 -9.26 -28.69 -8.59
N VAL A 20 -9.74 -28.86 -9.83
CA VAL A 20 -10.34 -30.10 -10.35
C VAL A 20 -9.52 -30.70 -11.51
N GLY A 21 -9.51 -32.03 -11.59
CA GLY A 21 -8.80 -32.80 -12.61
C GLY A 21 -7.27 -32.82 -12.40
N GLU A 22 -6.51 -32.89 -13.49
CA GLU A 22 -5.03 -32.85 -13.50
C GLU A 22 -4.50 -31.42 -13.31
N TRP A 23 -4.95 -30.73 -12.26
CA TRP A 23 -4.54 -29.35 -12.00
C TRP A 23 -3.08 -29.25 -11.58
N GLU A 24 -2.54 -30.27 -10.92
CA GLU A 24 -1.15 -30.30 -10.43
C GLU A 24 -0.16 -30.21 -11.60
N ASP A 25 -0.40 -30.96 -12.68
CA ASP A 25 0.45 -30.96 -13.88
C ASP A 25 0.30 -29.68 -14.72
N ARG A 26 -0.92 -29.15 -14.82
CA ARG A 26 -1.15 -27.87 -15.52
C ARG A 26 -0.45 -26.71 -14.81
N ILE A 27 -0.57 -26.64 -13.50
CA ILE A 27 0.00 -25.56 -12.69
C ILE A 27 1.53 -25.72 -12.58
N SER A 28 2.05 -26.95 -12.46
CA SER A 28 3.50 -27.18 -12.46
C SER A 28 4.11 -26.75 -13.80
N ALA A 29 3.50 -27.11 -14.94
CA ALA A 29 3.95 -26.70 -16.26
C ALA A 29 3.93 -25.16 -16.42
N TYR A 30 2.85 -24.50 -15.97
CA TYR A 30 2.74 -23.05 -16.00
C TYR A 30 3.79 -22.34 -15.15
N ILE A 31 4.03 -22.79 -13.91
CA ILE A 31 5.03 -22.22 -13.00
C ILE A 31 6.42 -22.31 -13.63
N ILE A 32 6.75 -23.49 -14.16
CA ILE A 32 8.04 -23.75 -14.82
C ILE A 32 8.19 -22.88 -16.06
N SER A 33 7.18 -22.79 -16.94
CA SER A 33 7.26 -21.97 -18.16
C SER A 33 7.33 -20.47 -17.88
N SER A 34 6.78 -20.03 -16.74
CA SER A 34 6.78 -18.62 -16.32
C SER A 34 8.07 -18.21 -15.59
N PHE A 35 8.96 -19.16 -15.35
CA PHE A 35 10.30 -18.93 -14.79
C PHE A 35 11.33 -18.99 -15.92
N THR A 36 12.03 -17.88 -16.13
CA THR A 36 13.05 -17.77 -17.18
C THR A 36 14.36 -17.31 -16.57
N THR A 37 15.45 -17.84 -17.09
CA THR A 37 16.82 -17.50 -16.70
C THR A 37 17.60 -17.06 -17.93
N ASP A 38 18.88 -16.72 -17.77
CA ASP A 38 19.76 -16.52 -18.92
C ASP A 38 19.73 -17.71 -19.90
N SER A 39 20.02 -17.43 -21.18
CA SER A 39 19.87 -18.35 -22.32
C SER A 39 20.65 -19.66 -22.21
N ASP A 40 21.60 -19.74 -21.29
CA ASP A 40 22.61 -20.80 -21.22
C ASP A 40 22.30 -21.86 -20.15
N CYS A 41 21.12 -21.78 -19.51
CA CYS A 41 20.64 -22.75 -18.53
C CYS A 41 19.63 -23.71 -19.16
N LEU A 42 19.93 -25.01 -19.14
CA LEU A 42 19.04 -26.07 -19.58
C LEU A 42 18.30 -26.69 -18.40
N GLN A 43 17.00 -26.93 -18.58
CA GLN A 43 16.17 -27.59 -17.57
C GLN A 43 16.33 -29.12 -17.64
N GLU A 44 16.54 -29.76 -16.48
CA GLU A 44 16.49 -31.22 -16.38
C GLU A 44 15.03 -31.72 -16.37
N SER A 45 14.77 -32.82 -17.06
CA SER A 45 13.44 -33.27 -17.48
C SER A 45 12.48 -33.71 -16.37
N LYS A 46 12.94 -33.86 -15.11
CA LYS A 46 12.10 -34.39 -14.02
C LYS A 46 11.89 -33.36 -12.92
N HIS A 47 10.76 -32.65 -12.99
CA HIS A 47 10.26 -31.86 -11.87
C HIS A 47 9.59 -32.79 -10.84
N ARG A 48 9.65 -32.40 -9.56
CA ARG A 48 8.97 -33.09 -8.45
C ARG A 48 7.87 -32.19 -7.92
N VAL A 49 6.66 -32.73 -7.85
CA VAL A 49 5.50 -32.08 -7.25
C VAL A 49 5.22 -32.71 -5.89
N MET A 50 4.93 -31.87 -4.91
CA MET A 50 4.48 -32.28 -3.58
C MET A 50 3.25 -31.45 -3.20
N THR A 51 2.15 -32.14 -2.93
CA THR A 51 0.90 -31.52 -2.48
C THR A 51 0.56 -32.08 -1.10
N SER A 52 0.48 -31.22 -0.09
CA SER A 52 -0.02 -31.57 1.25
C SER A 52 -1.29 -30.77 1.52
N ARG A 53 -2.44 -31.45 1.58
CA ARG A 53 -3.70 -30.82 1.98
C ARG A 53 -3.77 -30.54 3.48
N ALA A 54 -3.04 -31.32 4.29
CA ALA A 54 -2.99 -31.13 5.74
C ALA A 54 -2.21 -29.87 6.12
N ASP A 55 -1.11 -29.59 5.40
CA ASP A 55 -0.25 -28.43 5.67
C ASP A 55 -0.60 -27.21 4.79
N ASP A 56 -1.66 -27.30 3.96
CA ASP A 56 -2.08 -26.28 3.00
C ASP A 56 -0.94 -25.87 2.04
N ILE A 57 -0.10 -26.80 1.56
CA ILE A 57 1.10 -26.50 0.75
C ILE A 57 1.09 -27.25 -0.60
N PHE A 58 1.33 -26.51 -1.67
CA PHE A 58 1.69 -27.02 -3.00
C PHE A 58 3.12 -26.59 -3.33
N ARG A 59 3.99 -27.55 -3.63
CA ARG A 59 5.41 -27.33 -3.92
C ARG A 59 5.83 -28.00 -5.22
N VAL A 60 6.48 -27.23 -6.09
CA VAL A 60 7.09 -27.72 -7.33
C VAL A 60 8.59 -27.48 -7.25
N SER A 61 9.39 -28.49 -7.57
CA SER A 61 10.86 -28.38 -7.57
C SER A 61 11.46 -28.95 -8.84
N TRP A 62 12.46 -28.27 -9.39
CA TRP A 62 13.16 -28.67 -10.59
C TRP A 62 14.64 -28.27 -10.54
N THR A 63 15.43 -28.88 -11.41
CA THR A 63 16.87 -28.64 -11.49
C THR A 63 17.21 -27.98 -12.82
N LEU A 64 18.07 -26.97 -12.76
CA LEU A 64 18.64 -26.29 -13.90
C LEU A 64 20.14 -26.61 -13.98
N SER A 65 20.61 -27.06 -15.14
CA SER A 65 22.02 -27.22 -15.46
C SER A 65 22.48 -26.01 -16.27
N CYS A 66 23.38 -25.21 -15.70
CA CYS A 66 23.87 -23.98 -16.31
C CYS A 66 25.37 -24.12 -16.60
N ASN A 67 25.79 -23.76 -17.81
CA ASN A 67 27.21 -23.76 -18.19
C ASN A 67 28.00 -22.63 -17.55
N GLN A 68 27.31 -21.55 -17.15
CA GLN A 68 27.88 -20.37 -16.49
C GLN A 68 27.13 -20.06 -15.19
N MET A 69 27.69 -19.16 -14.37
CA MET A 69 26.97 -18.63 -13.20
C MET A 69 25.72 -17.88 -13.67
N LEU A 70 24.59 -18.10 -12.97
CA LEU A 70 23.33 -17.42 -13.27
C LEU A 70 23.48 -15.92 -13.02
N GLU A 71 23.25 -15.10 -14.04
CA GLU A 71 23.37 -13.65 -13.97
C GLU A 71 22.00 -12.98 -13.76
N GLU A 72 20.94 -13.48 -14.39
CA GLU A 72 19.59 -12.92 -14.30
C GLU A 72 18.50 -14.00 -14.11
N ILE A 73 17.56 -13.76 -13.19
CA ILE A 73 16.33 -14.53 -13.03
C ILE A 73 15.13 -13.64 -13.33
N LYS A 74 14.21 -14.10 -14.18
CA LYS A 74 12.94 -13.44 -14.45
C LYS A 74 11.78 -14.37 -14.13
N THR A 75 10.81 -13.88 -13.37
CA THR A 75 9.59 -14.63 -13.08
C THR A 75 8.36 -13.79 -13.40
N ASN A 76 7.40 -14.42 -14.08
CA ASN A 76 6.09 -13.84 -14.34
C ASN A 76 4.95 -14.69 -13.76
N VAL A 77 5.26 -15.58 -12.82
CA VAL A 77 4.31 -16.52 -12.24
C VAL A 77 3.15 -15.76 -11.58
N PHE A 78 1.91 -16.04 -11.97
CA PHE A 78 0.63 -15.50 -11.47
C PHE A 78 0.37 -13.99 -11.57
N PHE A 79 1.32 -13.17 -12.05
CA PHE A 79 1.10 -11.72 -12.21
C PHE A 79 0.10 -11.35 -13.32
N ASP A 80 -0.16 -12.27 -14.25
CA ASP A 80 -1.19 -12.14 -15.29
C ASP A 80 -2.60 -12.42 -14.75
N ARG A 81 -2.71 -13.19 -13.67
CA ARG A 81 -3.99 -13.52 -13.02
C ARG A 81 -4.35 -12.53 -11.93
N ASP A 82 -3.37 -12.11 -11.16
CA ASP A 82 -3.54 -11.13 -10.09
C ASP A 82 -2.37 -10.12 -10.08
N PRO A 83 -2.62 -8.86 -10.48
CA PRO A 83 -1.61 -7.80 -10.46
C PRO A 83 -1.11 -7.43 -9.06
N THR A 84 -1.85 -7.81 -8.02
CA THR A 84 -1.50 -7.58 -6.60
C THR A 84 -0.69 -8.73 -6.02
N HIS A 85 -0.60 -9.87 -6.70
CA HIS A 85 0.19 -11.01 -6.28
C HIS A 85 1.68 -10.65 -6.11
N SER A 86 2.37 -11.34 -5.20
CA SER A 86 3.80 -11.16 -4.95
C SER A 86 4.46 -12.45 -4.48
N HIS A 87 5.75 -12.61 -4.76
CA HIS A 87 6.53 -13.80 -4.38
C HIS A 87 7.82 -13.39 -3.68
N ILE A 88 8.18 -14.10 -2.60
CA ILE A 88 9.53 -14.03 -2.06
C ILE A 88 10.37 -15.16 -2.64
N ALA A 89 11.51 -14.80 -3.21
CA ALA A 89 12.53 -15.75 -3.61
C ALA A 89 13.75 -15.62 -2.71
N ARG A 90 14.32 -16.77 -2.34
CA ARG A 90 15.55 -16.86 -1.57
C ARG A 90 16.60 -17.58 -2.41
N TYR A 91 17.74 -16.94 -2.61
CA TYR A 91 18.89 -17.51 -3.30
C TYR A 91 19.96 -17.86 -2.26
N ILE A 92 20.34 -19.13 -2.20
CA ILE A 92 21.33 -19.66 -1.25
C ILE A 92 22.57 -20.04 -2.05
N TYR A 93 23.67 -19.35 -1.78
CA TYR A 93 24.98 -19.59 -2.37
C TYR A 93 25.98 -20.01 -1.28
N ASP A 94 26.70 -21.11 -1.52
CA ASP A 94 27.79 -21.62 -0.67
C ASP A 94 27.40 -21.80 0.83
N SER A 95 26.21 -22.37 1.10
CA SER A 95 25.65 -22.71 2.43
C SER A 95 25.55 -21.60 3.50
N ASN A 96 26.14 -20.42 3.28
CA ASN A 96 26.24 -19.33 4.26
C ASN A 96 25.71 -17.98 3.73
N LEU A 97 25.61 -17.78 2.43
CA LEU A 97 25.05 -16.55 1.85
C LEU A 97 23.64 -16.80 1.34
N SER A 98 22.65 -16.38 2.13
CA SER A 98 21.26 -16.29 1.69
C SER A 98 20.90 -14.83 1.38
N THR A 99 20.48 -14.56 0.16
CA THR A 99 19.85 -13.29 -0.21
C THR A 99 18.39 -13.52 -0.53
N GLU A 100 17.55 -12.53 -0.22
CA GLU A 100 16.12 -12.57 -0.45
C GLU A 100 15.73 -11.45 -1.40
N LYS A 101 14.77 -11.74 -2.26
CA LYS A 101 14.16 -10.77 -3.16
C LYS A 101 12.66 -10.93 -3.20
N LEU A 102 11.97 -9.79 -3.12
CA LEU A 102 10.55 -9.69 -3.41
C LEU A 102 10.32 -9.47 -4.91
N PHE A 103 9.57 -10.36 -5.54
CA PHE A 103 9.06 -10.20 -6.90
C PHE A 103 7.64 -9.65 -6.86
N THR A 104 7.44 -8.52 -7.55
CA THR A 104 6.13 -7.89 -7.75
C THR A 104 5.88 -7.63 -9.23
N THR A 105 4.68 -7.19 -9.61
CA THR A 105 4.39 -6.72 -10.98
C THR A 105 5.36 -5.64 -11.47
N GLN A 106 5.98 -4.90 -10.55
CA GLN A 106 6.92 -3.85 -10.86
C GLN A 106 8.40 -4.26 -10.75
N THR A 107 8.68 -5.46 -10.21
CA THR A 107 10.04 -5.98 -9.97
C THR A 107 10.10 -7.46 -10.35
N LYS A 108 10.08 -7.74 -11.66
CA LYS A 108 10.01 -9.12 -12.20
C LYS A 108 11.38 -9.77 -12.44
N THR A 109 12.46 -9.00 -12.37
CA THR A 109 13.82 -9.43 -12.73
C THR A 109 14.76 -9.33 -11.54
N TRP A 110 15.66 -10.31 -11.37
CA TRP A 110 16.70 -10.35 -10.35
C TRP A 110 18.06 -10.48 -11.00
N ASN A 111 18.88 -9.43 -10.88
CA ASN A 111 20.28 -9.49 -11.27
C ASN A 111 21.11 -10.07 -10.12
N LEU A 112 21.77 -11.20 -10.36
CA LEU A 112 22.58 -11.94 -9.41
C LEU A 112 24.07 -11.55 -9.47
N LYS A 113 24.52 -10.78 -10.48
CA LYS A 113 25.91 -10.31 -10.59
C LYS A 113 26.37 -9.57 -9.33
N ASP A 114 25.48 -8.77 -8.76
CA ASP A 114 25.74 -7.99 -7.56
C ASP A 114 25.97 -8.88 -6.33
N ILE A 115 25.39 -10.08 -6.31
CA ILE A 115 25.48 -11.03 -5.19
C ILE A 115 26.81 -11.78 -5.20
N TYR A 116 27.30 -12.23 -6.36
CA TYR A 116 28.62 -12.88 -6.43
C TYR A 116 29.77 -11.91 -6.19
N SER A 117 29.56 -10.63 -6.53
CA SER A 117 30.57 -9.57 -6.38
C SER A 117 30.72 -9.08 -4.94
N SER A 118 29.72 -9.32 -4.08
CA SER A 118 29.65 -8.75 -2.74
C SER A 118 29.82 -9.79 -1.63
N LYS A 119 31.08 -10.04 -1.24
CA LYS A 119 31.42 -10.91 -0.09
C LYS A 119 30.96 -10.38 1.29
N GLU A 120 30.40 -9.17 1.40
CA GLU A 120 30.10 -8.52 2.68
C GLU A 120 28.75 -7.76 2.77
N SER A 121 27.90 -7.74 1.74
CA SER A 121 26.77 -6.79 1.69
C SER A 121 25.37 -7.39 1.57
N SER A 122 25.08 -8.55 2.18
CA SER A 122 23.72 -9.13 2.16
C SER A 122 22.71 -8.34 3.02
N VAL A 123 23.15 -7.73 4.12
CA VAL A 123 22.23 -7.05 5.06
C VAL A 123 21.97 -5.57 4.71
N ASN A 124 22.87 -4.92 3.96
CA ASN A 124 22.72 -3.51 3.55
C ASN A 124 22.02 -3.36 2.19
N SER A 125 22.15 -4.34 1.28
CA SER A 125 21.40 -4.36 0.02
C SER A 125 19.89 -4.45 0.27
N SER A 126 19.48 -5.38 1.13
CA SER A 126 18.08 -5.59 1.52
C SER A 126 17.46 -4.33 2.14
N PHE A 127 18.17 -3.64 3.05
CA PHE A 127 17.67 -2.39 3.64
C PHE A 127 17.40 -1.30 2.58
N LYS A 128 18.32 -1.10 1.64
CA LYS A 128 18.18 -0.11 0.56
C LYS A 128 17.01 -0.44 -0.35
N GLU A 129 16.79 -1.72 -0.64
CA GLU A 129 15.64 -2.17 -1.44
C GLU A 129 14.31 -1.85 -0.76
N TYR A 130 14.19 -2.06 0.55
CA TYR A 130 12.98 -1.70 1.30
C TYR A 130 12.77 -0.19 1.40
N VAL A 131 13.83 0.60 1.56
CA VAL A 131 13.74 2.07 1.46
C VAL A 131 13.22 2.49 0.09
N LEU A 132 13.77 1.92 -0.99
CA LEU A 132 13.30 2.22 -2.34
C LEU A 132 11.84 1.77 -2.56
N LEU A 133 11.45 0.63 -2.00
CA LEU A 133 10.08 0.14 -2.03
C LEU A 133 9.13 1.11 -1.33
N GLY A 134 9.50 1.65 -0.17
CA GLY A 134 8.72 2.68 0.54
C GLY A 134 8.55 3.97 -0.25
N ILE A 135 9.62 4.45 -0.91
CA ILE A 135 9.55 5.62 -1.80
C ILE A 135 8.58 5.36 -2.96
N LYS A 136 8.68 4.17 -3.57
CA LYS A 136 7.85 3.77 -4.70
C LYS A 136 6.39 3.55 -4.31
N HIS A 137 6.14 3.04 -3.12
CA HIS A 137 4.81 2.89 -2.56
C HIS A 137 4.07 4.25 -2.53
N ILE A 138 4.73 5.30 -2.04
CA ILE A 138 4.14 6.65 -2.02
C ILE A 138 3.97 7.24 -3.42
N SER A 139 4.93 7.04 -4.33
CA SER A 139 4.84 7.62 -5.68
C SER A 139 3.80 6.95 -6.57
N THR A 140 3.54 5.66 -6.37
CA THR A 140 2.52 4.89 -7.12
C THR A 140 1.13 4.96 -6.48
N GLY A 141 1.04 5.25 -5.18
CA GLY A 141 -0.22 5.40 -4.48
C GLY A 141 -0.87 6.76 -4.74
N TYR A 142 -1.78 6.84 -5.72
CA TYR A 142 -2.50 8.08 -6.02
C TYR A 142 -3.27 8.64 -4.82
N ASP A 143 -3.81 7.77 -3.96
CA ASP A 143 -4.48 8.16 -2.72
C ASP A 143 -3.52 8.90 -1.77
N HIS A 144 -2.28 8.41 -1.64
CA HIS A 144 -1.24 9.04 -0.81
C HIS A 144 -0.88 10.42 -1.34
N LEU A 145 -0.73 10.56 -2.66
CA LEU A 145 -0.44 11.85 -3.29
C LEU A 145 -1.59 12.85 -3.10
N ALA A 146 -2.83 12.41 -3.27
CA ALA A 146 -4.03 13.24 -3.04
C ALA A 146 -4.16 13.65 -1.57
N PHE A 147 -3.89 12.73 -0.63
CA PHE A 147 -3.88 13.02 0.80
C PHE A 147 -2.79 14.05 1.18
N LEU A 148 -1.55 13.85 0.70
CA LEU A 148 -0.43 14.79 0.91
C LEU A 148 -0.75 16.18 0.34
N PHE A 149 -1.38 16.23 -0.83
CA PHE A 149 -1.82 17.48 -1.44
C PHE A 149 -2.90 18.17 -0.60
N GLY A 150 -3.86 17.41 -0.06
CA GLY A 150 -4.84 17.93 0.90
C GLY A 150 -4.18 18.50 2.17
N LEU A 151 -3.18 17.80 2.73
CA LEU A 151 -2.41 18.31 3.86
C LEU A 151 -1.66 19.61 3.54
N LEU A 152 -1.09 19.74 2.35
CA LEU A 152 -0.44 20.97 1.89
C LEU A 152 -1.43 22.15 1.82
N LEU A 153 -2.63 21.92 1.28
CA LEU A 153 -3.69 22.94 1.22
C LEU A 153 -4.11 23.42 2.61
N LEU A 154 -4.17 22.51 3.60
CA LEU A 154 -4.54 22.83 4.98
C LEU A 154 -3.42 23.45 5.80
N ASN A 155 -2.17 23.02 5.60
CA ASN A 155 -1.02 23.38 6.42
C ASN A 155 0.00 24.20 5.62
N GLN A 156 -0.31 25.47 5.37
CA GLN A 156 0.58 26.38 4.60
C GLN A 156 1.92 26.73 5.30
N ARG A 157 2.11 26.36 6.57
CA ARG A 157 3.38 26.55 7.29
C ARG A 157 4.20 25.27 7.24
N LEU A 158 5.42 25.35 6.72
CA LEU A 158 6.33 24.21 6.54
C LEU A 158 6.52 23.39 7.83
N LYS A 159 6.67 24.04 8.99
CA LYS A 159 6.79 23.34 10.29
C LYS A 159 5.57 22.49 10.63
N ARG A 160 4.35 22.98 10.35
CA ARG A 160 3.10 22.24 10.62
C ARG A 160 2.94 21.07 9.67
N LEU A 161 3.35 21.28 8.43
CA LEU A 161 3.29 20.29 7.38
C LEU A 161 4.21 19.10 7.63
N VAL A 162 5.48 19.36 7.95
CA VAL A 162 6.44 18.31 8.33
C VAL A 162 5.93 17.54 9.55
N LEU A 163 5.43 18.25 10.57
CA LEU A 163 4.88 17.62 11.76
C LEU A 163 3.65 16.74 11.47
N ALA A 164 2.77 17.16 10.54
CA ALA A 164 1.65 16.34 10.08
C ALA A 164 2.12 15.10 9.28
N ILE A 165 3.12 15.26 8.41
CA ILE A 165 3.72 14.14 7.65
C ILE A 165 4.33 13.13 8.61
N THR A 166 5.13 13.55 9.58
CA THR A 166 5.72 12.65 10.58
C THR A 166 4.64 11.99 11.46
N GLY A 167 3.57 12.70 11.82
CA GLY A 167 2.42 12.08 12.50
C GLY A 167 1.81 10.96 11.67
N PHE A 168 1.59 11.21 10.38
CA PHE A 168 1.08 10.20 9.45
C PHE A 168 2.02 9.00 9.34
N THR A 169 3.34 9.20 9.19
CA THR A 169 4.29 8.07 9.09
C THR A 169 4.33 7.25 10.37
N LEU A 170 4.23 7.88 11.54
CA LEU A 170 4.16 7.18 12.82
C LEU A 170 2.91 6.30 12.93
N GLY A 171 1.74 6.84 12.56
CA GLY A 171 0.50 6.07 12.52
C GLY A 171 0.59 4.90 11.52
N HIS A 172 1.08 5.19 10.31
CA HIS A 172 1.27 4.18 9.26
C HIS A 172 2.22 3.05 9.70
N SER A 173 3.32 3.41 10.36
CA SER A 173 4.31 2.45 10.86
C SER A 173 3.71 1.53 11.92
N LEU A 174 2.85 2.07 12.79
CA LEU A 174 2.21 1.30 13.85
C LEU A 174 1.26 0.24 13.28
N THR A 175 0.39 0.61 12.34
CA THR A 175 -0.56 -0.36 11.76
C THR A 175 0.11 -1.37 10.85
N LEU A 176 1.16 -0.96 10.13
CA LEU A 176 1.99 -1.90 9.39
C LEU A 176 2.62 -2.95 10.31
N SER A 177 3.16 -2.51 11.45
CA SER A 177 3.73 -3.42 12.45
C SER A 177 2.67 -4.36 13.03
N LEU A 178 1.48 -3.86 13.35
CA LEU A 178 0.38 -4.69 13.86
C LEU A 178 -0.12 -5.73 12.85
N ALA A 179 -0.19 -5.36 11.56
CA ALA A 179 -0.59 -6.28 10.50
C ALA A 179 0.46 -7.38 10.26
N VAL A 180 1.74 -7.00 10.26
CA VAL A 180 2.85 -7.94 10.03
C VAL A 180 3.05 -8.90 11.19
N LEU A 181 2.84 -8.45 12.43
CA LEU A 181 2.86 -9.29 13.63
C LEU A 181 1.61 -10.17 13.78
N ASP A 182 0.71 -10.16 12.78
CA ASP A 182 -0.55 -10.90 12.77
C ASP A 182 -1.46 -10.61 13.98
N LEU A 183 -1.29 -9.44 14.61
CA LEU A 183 -2.09 -9.02 15.76
C LEU A 183 -3.46 -8.50 15.32
N VAL A 184 -3.54 -7.94 14.11
CA VAL A 184 -4.78 -7.39 13.55
C VAL A 184 -4.86 -7.76 12.07
N ARG A 185 -5.95 -8.44 11.69
CA ARG A 185 -6.28 -8.77 10.29
C ARG A 185 -7.47 -7.95 9.83
N PRO A 186 -7.24 -6.79 9.20
CA PRO A 186 -8.34 -5.95 8.82
C PRO A 186 -8.90 -6.34 7.45
N VAL A 187 -10.13 -5.94 7.17
CA VAL A 187 -10.78 -6.18 5.88
C VAL A 187 -10.29 -5.11 4.90
N ASN A 188 -9.44 -5.50 3.93
CA ASN A 188 -8.77 -4.57 3.01
C ASN A 188 -9.75 -3.65 2.26
N SER A 189 -10.86 -4.17 1.76
CA SER A 189 -11.86 -3.37 1.02
C SER A 189 -12.43 -2.22 1.86
N PHE A 190 -12.73 -2.47 3.13
CA PHE A 190 -13.25 -1.43 4.01
C PHE A 190 -12.18 -0.37 4.32
N ILE A 191 -10.92 -0.75 4.47
CA ILE A 191 -9.83 0.21 4.70
C ILE A 191 -9.59 1.07 3.47
N GLU A 192 -9.55 0.50 2.28
CA GLU A 192 -9.36 1.25 1.05
C GLU A 192 -10.49 2.26 0.81
N ALA A 193 -11.72 1.92 1.20
CA ALA A 193 -12.83 2.86 1.27
C ALA A 193 -12.56 3.99 2.28
N LEU A 194 -12.15 3.66 3.51
CA LEU A 194 -11.82 4.65 4.54
C LEU A 194 -10.69 5.61 4.11
N ILE A 195 -9.73 5.13 3.32
CA ILE A 195 -8.69 5.97 2.70
C ILE A 195 -9.34 7.03 1.80
N GLY A 196 -10.21 6.64 0.86
CA GLY A 196 -10.93 7.59 0.01
C GLY A 196 -11.78 8.58 0.81
N PHE A 197 -12.45 8.08 1.85
CA PHE A 197 -13.24 8.89 2.78
C PHE A 197 -12.39 9.95 3.51
N SER A 198 -11.18 9.60 3.94
CA SER A 198 -10.27 10.54 4.62
C SER A 198 -9.85 11.70 3.70
N ILE A 199 -9.64 11.44 2.40
CA ILE A 199 -9.31 12.46 1.40
C ILE A 199 -10.49 13.42 1.20
N ALA A 200 -11.71 12.88 1.13
CA ALA A 200 -12.91 13.70 1.05
C ALA A 200 -13.07 14.59 2.29
N LEU A 201 -12.80 14.06 3.48
CA LEU A 201 -12.83 14.83 4.73
C LEU A 201 -11.79 15.95 4.76
N LEU A 202 -10.57 15.74 4.26
CA LEU A 202 -9.55 16.79 4.17
C LEU A 202 -9.99 17.94 3.25
N GLY A 203 -10.59 17.61 2.10
CA GLY A 203 -11.16 18.62 1.19
C GLY A 203 -12.29 19.41 1.84
N LEU A 204 -13.19 18.73 2.56
CA LEU A 204 -14.28 19.38 3.31
C LEU A 204 -13.75 20.26 4.44
N GLU A 205 -12.73 19.81 5.17
CA GLU A 205 -12.09 20.59 6.21
C GLU A 205 -11.55 21.91 5.67
N PHE A 206 -10.89 21.89 4.51
CA PHE A 206 -10.37 23.10 3.88
C PHE A 206 -11.49 24.11 3.62
N LEU A 207 -12.60 23.65 3.02
CA LEU A 207 -13.75 24.48 2.68
C LEU A 207 -14.43 25.05 3.93
N ILE A 208 -14.55 24.25 4.99
CA ILE A 208 -15.13 24.70 6.26
C ILE A 208 -14.25 25.75 6.91
N ARG A 209 -12.92 25.55 6.98
CA ARG A 209 -12.02 26.52 7.63
C ARG A 209 -11.97 27.88 6.93
N HIS A 210 -12.15 27.91 5.61
CA HIS A 210 -12.13 29.13 4.80
C HIS A 210 -13.51 29.79 4.64
N SER A 211 -14.58 29.17 5.13
CA SER A 211 -15.90 29.80 5.16
C SER A 211 -16.00 30.83 6.29
N LYS A 212 -16.96 31.75 6.19
CA LYS A 212 -17.32 32.68 7.29
C LYS A 212 -18.36 32.07 8.24
N SER A 213 -19.06 31.01 7.82
CA SER A 213 -20.21 30.42 8.53
C SER A 213 -19.97 28.95 8.91
N ASN A 214 -18.82 28.68 9.52
CA ASN A 214 -18.29 27.32 9.70
C ASN A 214 -19.26 26.41 10.47
N SER A 215 -19.90 26.93 11.52
CA SER A 215 -20.87 26.17 12.32
C SER A 215 -22.09 25.74 11.51
N THR A 216 -22.57 26.58 10.58
CA THR A 216 -23.73 26.26 9.74
C THR A 216 -23.41 25.15 8.74
N TYR A 217 -22.23 25.23 8.10
CA TYR A 217 -21.77 24.18 7.18
C TYR A 217 -21.62 22.83 7.89
N VAL A 218 -21.02 22.81 9.08
CA VAL A 218 -20.88 21.58 9.87
C VAL A 218 -22.25 20.98 10.20
N LYS A 219 -23.22 21.80 10.63
CA LYS A 219 -24.59 21.33 10.89
C LYS A 219 -25.24 20.74 9.63
N ASN A 220 -25.17 21.44 8.50
CA ASN A 220 -25.77 20.97 7.24
C ASN A 220 -25.15 19.67 6.75
N ILE A 221 -23.82 19.55 6.77
CA ILE A 221 -23.13 18.31 6.38
C ILE A 221 -23.50 17.18 7.34
N SER A 222 -23.59 17.45 8.65
CA SER A 222 -23.98 16.45 9.63
C SER A 222 -25.41 15.97 9.43
N TYR A 223 -26.35 16.86 9.13
CA TYR A 223 -27.73 16.48 8.78
C TYR A 223 -27.79 15.65 7.50
N PHE A 224 -27.01 16.01 6.48
CA PHE A 224 -26.92 15.24 5.24
C PHE A 224 -26.37 13.83 5.47
N LEU A 225 -25.27 13.70 6.21
CA LEU A 225 -24.69 12.39 6.55
C LEU A 225 -25.64 11.54 7.40
N PHE A 226 -26.39 12.15 8.32
CA PHE A 226 -27.39 11.45 9.12
C PHE A 226 -28.56 10.95 8.26
N LEU A 227 -29.05 11.79 7.35
CA LEU A 227 -30.11 11.41 6.40
C LEU A 227 -29.64 10.27 5.49
N PHE A 228 -28.42 10.33 4.99
CA PHE A 228 -27.82 9.27 4.18
C PHE A 228 -27.76 7.94 4.95
N LEU A 229 -27.30 7.97 6.20
CA LEU A 229 -27.25 6.79 7.07
C LEU A 229 -28.65 6.18 7.29
N LEU A 230 -29.66 7.03 7.53
CA LEU A 230 -31.04 6.60 7.73
C LEU A 230 -31.63 5.96 6.45
N LEU A 231 -31.41 6.58 5.29
CA LEU A 231 -31.84 6.01 4.01
C LEU A 231 -31.14 4.67 3.74
N TYR A 232 -29.83 4.59 3.96
CA TYR A 232 -29.09 3.33 3.80
C TYR A 232 -29.66 2.22 4.68
N PHE A 233 -29.95 2.52 5.95
CA PHE A 233 -30.55 1.55 6.88
C PHE A 233 -31.89 1.01 6.38
N ILE A 234 -32.74 1.88 5.81
CA ILE A 234 -34.04 1.52 5.26
C ILE A 234 -33.91 0.63 4.00
N PHE A 235 -33.01 0.99 3.07
CA PHE A 235 -32.91 0.30 1.77
C PHE A 235 -32.02 -0.95 1.77
N SER A 236 -30.96 -1.00 2.59
CA SER A 236 -29.97 -2.08 2.59
C SER A 236 -30.22 -3.16 3.66
N GLY A 237 -31.25 -3.01 4.49
CA GLY A 237 -31.57 -3.99 5.53
C GLY A 237 -30.51 -4.12 6.63
N GLY A 238 -29.63 -3.13 6.78
CA GLY A 238 -28.67 -3.03 7.88
C GLY A 238 -27.35 -3.79 7.72
N SER A 239 -27.07 -4.39 6.55
CA SER A 239 -25.74 -4.98 6.29
C SER A 239 -24.64 -3.92 6.43
N ASN A 240 -23.52 -4.24 7.10
CA ASN A 240 -22.41 -3.31 7.39
C ASN A 240 -22.76 -2.01 8.14
N SER A 241 -23.93 -1.95 8.80
CA SER A 241 -24.44 -0.75 9.49
C SER A 241 -23.51 -0.22 10.60
N LEU A 242 -22.81 -1.10 11.32
CA LEU A 242 -21.90 -0.70 12.40
C LEU A 242 -20.76 0.22 11.90
N GLY A 243 -20.17 -0.10 10.74
CA GLY A 243 -19.09 0.69 10.16
C GLY A 243 -19.56 2.08 9.71
N LEU A 244 -20.75 2.16 9.10
CA LEU A 244 -21.33 3.43 8.67
C LEU A 244 -21.77 4.31 9.84
N VAL A 245 -22.30 3.72 10.92
CA VAL A 245 -22.59 4.43 12.16
C VAL A 245 -21.30 4.99 12.77
N GLY A 246 -20.24 4.18 12.83
CA GLY A 246 -18.93 4.63 13.30
C GLY A 246 -18.38 5.80 12.46
N LEU A 247 -18.46 5.68 11.13
CA LEU A 247 -18.09 6.75 10.20
C LEU A 247 -18.88 8.04 10.41
N PHE A 248 -20.19 7.93 10.62
CA PHE A 248 -21.04 9.07 10.92
C PHE A 248 -20.61 9.78 12.22
N VAL A 249 -20.45 9.02 13.31
CA VAL A 249 -20.02 9.56 14.61
C VAL A 249 -18.65 10.22 14.49
N PHE A 250 -17.70 9.56 13.83
CA PHE A 250 -16.37 10.11 13.58
C PHE A 250 -16.44 11.42 12.80
N SER A 251 -17.20 11.46 11.69
CA SER A 251 -17.38 12.65 10.86
C SER A 251 -17.96 13.82 11.66
N PHE A 252 -19.00 13.54 12.45
CA PHE A 252 -19.65 14.55 13.28
C PHE A 252 -18.69 15.15 14.31
N CYS A 253 -17.99 14.29 15.05
CA CYS A 253 -16.99 14.70 16.03
C CYS A 253 -15.86 15.49 15.37
N TYR A 254 -15.34 15.00 14.25
CA TYR A 254 -14.26 15.61 13.48
C TYR A 254 -14.62 17.01 12.98
N LEU A 255 -15.73 17.14 12.26
CA LEU A 255 -16.16 18.41 11.67
C LEU A 255 -16.51 19.44 12.74
N THR A 256 -17.13 19.00 13.85
CA THR A 256 -17.38 19.86 15.01
C THR A 256 -16.08 20.38 15.60
N LEU A 257 -15.05 19.54 15.68
CA LEU A 257 -13.75 19.93 16.20
C LEU A 257 -13.02 20.91 15.27
N VAL A 258 -13.06 20.66 13.96
CA VAL A 258 -12.53 21.58 12.93
C VAL A 258 -13.12 22.98 13.09
N SER A 259 -14.42 23.09 13.39
CA SER A 259 -15.09 24.39 13.56
C SER A 259 -14.55 25.24 14.72
N LYS A 260 -13.90 24.61 15.71
CA LYS A 260 -13.39 25.27 16.92
C LYS A 260 -11.94 25.77 16.80
N ASN A 261 -11.35 25.74 15.60
CA ASN A 261 -10.03 26.29 15.27
C ASN A 261 -8.91 25.85 16.23
N LEU A 262 -8.73 24.53 16.40
CA LEU A 262 -7.79 23.95 17.36
C LEU A 262 -6.30 24.16 17.02
N SER A 263 -5.47 23.95 18.05
CA SER A 263 -4.01 24.10 18.02
C SER A 263 -3.31 23.13 17.05
N SER A 264 -2.06 23.44 16.70
CA SER A 264 -1.24 22.62 15.79
C SER A 264 -0.97 21.20 16.28
N PHE A 265 -1.07 20.94 17.58
CA PHE A 265 -0.91 19.59 18.14
C PHE A 265 -2.05 18.65 17.69
N PHE A 266 -3.25 19.20 17.51
CA PHE A 266 -4.40 18.40 17.07
C PHE A 266 -4.26 17.93 15.63
N SER A 267 -3.56 18.72 14.80
CA SER A 267 -3.22 18.31 13.43
C SER A 267 -2.31 17.07 13.38
N LEU A 268 -1.40 16.91 14.34
CA LEU A 268 -0.55 15.72 14.44
C LEU A 268 -1.37 14.48 14.80
N PHE A 269 -2.22 14.61 15.82
CA PHE A 269 -3.06 13.52 16.28
C PHE A 269 -3.99 13.01 15.17
N ILE A 270 -4.64 13.93 14.45
CA ILE A 270 -5.50 13.58 13.30
C ILE A 270 -4.71 12.96 12.16
N ALA A 271 -3.57 13.54 11.78
CA ALA A 271 -2.72 12.98 10.73
C ALA A 271 -2.23 11.56 11.10
N SER A 272 -1.95 11.33 12.39
CA SER A 272 -1.60 10.00 12.91
C SER A 272 -2.75 9.02 12.77
N ILE A 273 -3.99 9.42 13.11
CA ILE A 273 -5.19 8.57 12.91
C ILE A 273 -5.38 8.19 11.44
N PHE A 274 -5.25 9.15 10.53
CA PHE A 274 -5.33 8.85 9.09
C PHE A 274 -4.17 7.97 8.62
N GLY A 275 -2.97 8.16 9.18
CA GLY A 275 -1.82 7.29 8.98
C GLY A 275 -2.09 5.85 9.42
N LEU A 276 -2.74 5.65 10.58
CA LEU A 276 -3.14 4.32 11.04
C LEU A 276 -4.01 3.62 9.99
N ILE A 277 -5.06 4.30 9.52
CA ILE A 277 -5.98 3.75 8.51
C ILE A 277 -5.22 3.40 7.22
N HIS A 278 -4.37 4.30 6.71
CA HIS A 278 -3.60 4.06 5.49
C HIS A 278 -2.63 2.88 5.62
N GLY A 279 -1.94 2.75 6.76
CA GLY A 279 -0.95 1.68 6.97
C GLY A 279 -1.56 0.29 6.93
N PHE A 280 -2.83 0.13 7.30
CA PHE A 280 -3.50 -1.16 7.13
C PHE A 280 -3.80 -1.52 5.67
N GLY A 281 -4.00 -0.54 4.79
CA GLY A 281 -4.24 -0.80 3.36
C GLY A 281 -3.06 -1.48 2.68
N PHE A 282 -1.83 -1.19 3.14
CA PHE A 282 -0.61 -1.87 2.67
C PHE A 282 -0.17 -3.03 3.57
N GLY A 283 -0.53 -3.00 4.87
CA GLY A 283 -0.18 -4.05 5.82
C GLY A 283 -0.71 -5.43 5.45
N GLY A 284 -1.91 -5.51 4.85
CA GLY A 284 -2.46 -6.77 4.33
C GLY A 284 -1.57 -7.39 3.24
N PHE A 285 -1.03 -6.56 2.33
CA PHE A 285 -0.09 -7.01 1.29
C PHE A 285 1.22 -7.52 1.90
N LEU A 286 1.79 -6.81 2.88
CA LEU A 286 3.04 -7.24 3.50
C LEU A 286 2.89 -8.52 4.35
N PHE A 287 1.73 -8.74 4.95
CA PHE A 287 1.40 -9.99 5.61
C PHE A 287 1.39 -11.18 4.64
N GLU A 288 0.79 -11.01 3.46
CA GLU A 288 0.75 -12.06 2.42
C GLU A 288 2.12 -12.33 1.80
N VAL A 289 2.97 -11.30 1.73
CA VAL A 289 4.35 -11.40 1.26
C VAL A 289 5.22 -12.21 2.23
N GLY A 290 5.02 -12.09 3.55
CA GLY A 290 5.64 -12.92 4.58
C GLY A 290 7.14 -12.66 4.79
N PHE A 291 7.51 -11.76 5.71
CA PHE A 291 8.91 -11.45 5.99
C PHE A 291 9.69 -12.62 6.62
N SER A 292 11.00 -12.69 6.35
CA SER A 292 11.92 -13.53 7.13
C SER A 292 11.95 -13.08 8.59
N GLU A 293 11.65 -13.99 9.52
CA GLU A 293 11.49 -13.70 10.95
C GLU A 293 12.72 -13.00 11.56
N ASP A 294 13.91 -13.28 11.02
CA ASP A 294 15.19 -12.80 11.56
C ASP A 294 15.46 -11.30 11.30
N ASN A 295 14.72 -10.62 10.41
CA ASN A 295 15.01 -9.22 10.02
C ASN A 295 13.79 -8.28 9.93
N ILE A 296 12.61 -8.69 10.43
CA ILE A 296 11.35 -7.94 10.31
C ILE A 296 11.49 -6.47 10.72
N LEU A 297 12.12 -6.19 11.87
CA LEU A 297 12.28 -4.82 12.37
C LEU A 297 13.12 -3.94 11.44
N LYS A 298 14.22 -4.47 10.89
CA LYS A 298 15.11 -3.72 9.99
C LYS A 298 14.40 -3.42 8.67
N THR A 299 13.65 -4.39 8.17
CA THR A 299 12.84 -4.29 6.96
C THR A 299 11.70 -3.27 7.11
N LEU A 300 10.93 -3.36 8.19
CA LEU A 300 9.86 -2.40 8.51
C LEU A 300 10.42 -0.99 8.67
N PHE A 301 11.54 -0.84 9.37
CA PHE A 301 12.19 0.46 9.54
C PHE A 301 12.66 1.03 8.20
N GLY A 302 13.28 0.22 7.34
CA GLY A 302 13.70 0.64 6.00
C GLY A 302 12.52 1.07 5.13
N PHE A 303 11.45 0.30 5.12
CA PHE A 303 10.23 0.66 4.40
C PHE A 303 9.63 1.98 4.89
N ASN A 304 9.47 2.17 6.21
CA ASN A 304 8.90 3.39 6.78
C ASN A 304 9.79 4.62 6.56
N LEU A 305 11.12 4.46 6.62
CA LEU A 305 12.06 5.50 6.23
C LEU A 305 11.88 5.88 4.75
N GLY A 306 11.71 4.90 3.88
CA GLY A 306 11.37 5.10 2.47
C GLY A 306 10.06 5.87 2.28
N VAL A 307 9.03 5.53 3.05
CA VAL A 307 7.74 6.24 3.05
C VAL A 307 7.93 7.71 3.43
N GLU A 308 8.63 8.01 4.53
CA GLU A 308 8.86 9.40 4.96
C GLU A 308 9.64 10.20 3.90
N ILE A 309 10.68 9.60 3.32
CA ILE A 309 11.44 10.21 2.22
C ILE A 309 10.54 10.47 1.01
N GLY A 310 9.74 9.48 0.60
CA GLY A 310 8.81 9.61 -0.52
C GLY A 310 7.79 10.73 -0.32
N GLN A 311 7.24 10.86 0.89
CA GLN A 311 6.31 11.92 1.25
C GLN A 311 6.95 13.30 1.20
N LEU A 312 8.17 13.44 1.74
CA LEU A 312 8.91 14.71 1.69
C LEU A 312 9.30 15.09 0.26
N MET A 313 9.68 14.12 -0.58
CA MET A 313 9.97 14.33 -2.00
C MET A 313 8.73 14.81 -2.77
N ALA A 314 7.59 14.11 -2.62
CA ALA A 314 6.33 14.52 -3.23
C ALA A 314 5.90 15.92 -2.77
N MET A 315 6.08 16.20 -1.48
CA MET A 315 5.78 17.51 -0.93
C MET A 315 6.64 18.63 -1.51
N SER A 316 7.95 18.41 -1.59
CA SER A 316 8.88 19.36 -2.21
C SER A 316 8.48 19.65 -3.65
N LEU A 317 8.09 18.61 -4.41
CA LEU A 317 7.62 18.76 -5.78
C LEU A 317 6.34 19.60 -5.85
N PHE A 318 5.35 19.35 -5.00
CA PHE A 318 4.12 20.16 -4.96
C PHE A 318 4.40 21.62 -4.62
N ILE A 319 5.27 21.89 -3.66
CA ILE A 319 5.67 23.26 -3.30
C ILE A 319 6.35 23.96 -4.48
N LEU A 320 7.25 23.28 -5.21
CA LEU A 320 7.90 23.82 -6.39
C LEU A 320 6.91 24.15 -7.51
N ILE A 321 5.93 23.26 -7.75
CA ILE A 321 4.87 23.48 -8.73
C ILE A 321 4.02 24.69 -8.34
N ILE A 322 3.57 24.76 -7.09
CA ILE A 322 2.78 25.91 -6.59
C ILE A 322 3.59 27.20 -6.68
N PHE A 323 4.87 27.18 -6.33
CA PHE A 323 5.75 28.33 -6.46
C PHE A 323 5.88 28.77 -7.93
N GLY A 324 6.08 27.84 -8.86
CA GLY A 324 6.10 28.13 -10.30
C GLY A 324 4.79 28.75 -10.80
N ILE A 325 3.65 28.16 -10.44
CA ILE A 325 2.31 28.67 -10.77
C ILE A 325 2.07 30.05 -10.16
N SER A 326 2.61 30.31 -8.95
CA SER A 326 2.44 31.60 -8.27
C SER A 326 3.08 32.76 -9.04
N LYS A 327 4.12 32.48 -9.85
CA LYS A 327 4.80 33.45 -10.72
C LYS A 327 4.01 33.80 -11.97
N LEU A 328 3.03 32.97 -12.35
CA LEU A 328 2.13 33.28 -13.45
C LEU A 328 1.10 34.33 -12.99
N ASP A 329 0.80 35.29 -13.86
CA ASP A 329 -0.21 36.31 -13.60
C ASP A 329 -1.61 35.77 -13.89
N ILE A 330 -2.04 34.83 -13.05
CA ILE A 330 -3.34 34.17 -13.16
C ILE A 330 -4.40 35.10 -12.59
N LYS A 331 -5.39 35.46 -13.40
CA LYS A 331 -6.59 36.17 -12.95
C LYS A 331 -7.36 35.27 -11.98
N ASN A 332 -7.91 35.84 -10.90
CA ASN A 332 -8.76 35.12 -9.93
C ASN A 332 -8.04 34.05 -9.06
N LYS A 333 -6.80 34.30 -8.60
CA LYS A 333 -6.03 33.37 -7.74
C LYS A 333 -6.80 32.89 -6.49
N GLU A 334 -7.71 33.69 -5.95
CA GLU A 334 -8.50 33.36 -4.76
C GLU A 334 -9.40 32.13 -4.93
N TYR A 335 -9.81 31.80 -6.16
CA TYR A 335 -10.70 30.66 -6.45
C TYR A 335 -9.96 29.34 -6.67
N ILE A 336 -8.63 29.37 -6.82
CA ILE A 336 -7.83 28.18 -7.12
C ILE A 336 -7.87 27.18 -5.96
N ASN A 337 -7.63 27.64 -4.72
CA ASN A 337 -7.59 26.73 -3.57
C ASN A 337 -8.96 26.09 -3.27
N PRO A 338 -10.09 26.84 -3.27
CA PRO A 338 -11.42 26.24 -3.15
C PRO A 338 -11.74 25.23 -4.27
N LEU A 339 -11.32 25.51 -5.51
CA LEU A 339 -11.52 24.60 -6.64
C LEU A 339 -10.75 23.28 -6.43
N LEU A 340 -9.48 23.37 -6.02
CA LEU A 340 -8.65 22.21 -5.70
C LEU A 340 -9.21 21.39 -4.53
N ALA A 341 -9.69 22.05 -3.49
CA ALA A 341 -10.33 21.37 -2.37
C ALA A 341 -11.63 20.66 -2.80
N THR A 342 -12.45 21.31 -3.64
CA THR A 342 -13.66 20.69 -4.20
C THR A 342 -13.32 19.48 -5.06
N PHE A 343 -12.26 19.57 -5.87
CA PHE A 343 -11.75 18.44 -6.63
C PHE A 343 -11.33 17.26 -5.73
N LEU A 344 -10.62 17.52 -4.62
CA LEU A 344 -10.28 16.49 -3.64
C LEU A 344 -11.52 15.85 -2.98
N VAL A 345 -12.55 16.65 -2.67
CA VAL A 345 -13.83 16.11 -2.16
C VAL A 345 -14.44 15.15 -3.18
N THR A 346 -14.56 15.58 -4.44
CA THR A 346 -15.13 14.75 -5.51
C THR A 346 -14.31 13.48 -5.72
N LEU A 347 -12.98 13.57 -5.79
CA LEU A 347 -12.10 12.43 -5.98
C LEU A 347 -12.18 11.44 -4.81
N GLY A 348 -12.12 11.94 -3.57
CA GLY A 348 -12.22 11.10 -2.37
C GLY A 348 -13.58 10.42 -2.23
N THR A 349 -14.68 11.13 -2.54
CA THR A 349 -16.03 10.53 -2.54
C THR A 349 -16.18 9.47 -3.64
N TYR A 350 -15.62 9.70 -4.82
CA TYR A 350 -15.58 8.70 -5.89
C TYR A 350 -14.85 7.43 -5.45
N TRP A 351 -13.64 7.54 -4.91
CA TRP A 351 -12.89 6.38 -4.43
C TRP A 351 -13.57 5.68 -3.25
N PHE A 352 -14.19 6.42 -2.33
CA PHE A 352 -14.99 5.83 -1.26
C PHE A 352 -16.12 4.97 -1.82
N VAL A 353 -16.96 5.53 -2.70
CA VAL A 353 -18.11 4.81 -3.25
C VAL A 353 -17.66 3.61 -4.09
N TYR A 354 -16.65 3.79 -4.95
CA TYR A 354 -16.15 2.74 -5.83
C TYR A 354 -15.59 1.53 -5.07
N ARG A 355 -15.05 1.72 -3.85
CA ARG A 355 -14.44 0.66 -3.05
C ARG A 355 -15.37 0.06 -2.00
N VAL A 356 -16.46 0.75 -1.68
CA VAL A 356 -17.51 0.24 -0.77
C VAL A 356 -18.49 -0.68 -1.49
N ILE A 357 -18.75 -0.42 -2.78
CA ILE A 357 -19.57 -1.27 -3.67
C ILE A 357 -18.71 -2.43 -4.15
#